data_AF-A0A3Q2HKI3-F1
#
_entry.id   AF-A0A3Q2HKI3-F1
#
_cell.length_a   1.000
_cell.length_b   1.000
_cell.length_c   1.000
_cell.angle_alpha   90.00
_cell.angle_beta   90.00
_cell.angle_gamma   90.00
#
_symmetry.space_group_name_H-M   'P 1'
#
loop_
_entity.id
_entity.type
_entity.pdbx_description
1 polymer ?
#
loop_
_entity_poly.entity_id
_entity_poly.type
_entity_poly.pdbx_seq_one_letter_code
_entity_poly.pdbx_strand_id
1 'polypeptide(L)'
;MPKKAKPAENGKEEGPAPCKRVKVEAAGGPSALNFDSPSGLFESLISPIKTETFFKEFWEQKPLLIQRDDPALATYYQSLFRLSDLKSLCSRGMYYGRDINVCRCVNGKKKVLNKDGKVHFLQLRKDFDQKRATIQFHQPQRFKDELWRIQEKLECYFGSLVGSNVYITPAGSQGLPPHYDDVEPGDFLYFPRGTIHQADTPPGLAHSTHLTISTYQNNSWGDFLLDTISGLVFDTAKEDLELRAGLPRQLLLQVETTAVARRRVSGFLRMLADKLEGTKELLSADMKKDFIMNRLPPYCVGDGAELSTPGGQLPRLDSTVRLQFKDHIVLTLGPDQDRSDETREKMIYIYHSLKNRRETHMMGNEETESHGLRFPLSHMDALKQIWNSTAISVKDLKLTTDEEKESLALSLWTECLIQVV
;
A
#
# COMPACT_ATOMS: atom_id res chain seq x y z
N MET A 1 -1.39 -66.45 26.20
CA MET A 1 -0.04 -66.64 26.79
C MET A 1 0.99 -66.54 25.68
N PRO A 2 2.19 -65.94 25.81
CA PRO A 2 2.73 -65.05 26.85
C PRO A 2 2.72 -63.55 26.43
N LYS A 3 3.05 -62.69 27.41
CA LYS A 3 2.95 -61.22 27.42
C LYS A 3 3.92 -60.54 26.45
N LYS A 4 3.44 -59.54 25.70
CA LYS A 4 4.27 -58.54 24.99
C LYS A 4 3.97 -57.14 25.50
N ALA A 5 5.06 -56.39 25.67
CA ALA A 5 5.17 -55.08 26.29
C ALA A 5 4.40 -53.97 25.54
N LYS A 6 3.89 -53.00 26.31
CA LYS A 6 3.43 -51.69 25.82
C LYS A 6 4.63 -50.80 25.47
N PRO A 7 4.50 -49.96 24.44
CA PRO A 7 5.08 -48.61 24.46
C PRO A 7 3.97 -47.56 24.61
N ALA A 8 4.36 -46.45 25.23
CA ALA A 8 3.52 -45.33 25.60
C ALA A 8 3.11 -44.45 24.40
N GLU A 9 1.82 -44.15 24.31
CA GLU A 9 1.31 -42.97 23.60
C GLU A 9 1.19 -41.83 24.60
N ASN A 10 1.82 -40.69 24.29
CA ASN A 10 1.35 -39.34 24.60
C ASN A 10 2.28 -38.32 23.95
N GLY A 11 2.10 -38.10 22.65
CA GLY A 11 2.49 -36.86 21.99
C GLY A 11 1.27 -35.94 21.99
N LYS A 12 1.33 -34.86 22.77
CA LYS A 12 0.31 -33.81 22.73
C LYS A 12 0.43 -33.08 21.38
N GLU A 13 -0.60 -33.17 20.54
CA GLU A 13 -0.79 -32.23 19.44
C GLU A 13 -1.14 -30.86 20.04
N GLU A 14 -0.30 -29.87 19.78
CA GLU A 14 -0.60 -28.47 20.05
C GLU A 14 -1.67 -28.00 19.04
N GLY A 15 -2.88 -27.77 19.53
CA GLY A 15 -3.97 -27.18 18.74
C GLY A 15 -3.70 -25.72 18.38
N PRO A 16 -4.36 -25.18 17.33
CA PRO A 16 -4.18 -23.80 16.91
C PRO A 16 -4.64 -22.82 17.99
N ALA A 17 -3.89 -21.71 18.12
CA ALA A 17 -4.12 -20.69 19.13
C ALA A 17 -5.55 -20.10 19.06
N PRO A 18 -6.22 -19.87 20.20
CA PRO A 18 -7.61 -19.42 20.22
C PRO A 18 -7.75 -17.98 19.72
N CYS A 19 -8.62 -17.78 18.73
CA CYS A 19 -9.06 -16.48 18.24
C CYS A 19 -9.86 -15.74 19.33
N LYS A 20 -9.40 -14.55 19.75
CA LYS A 20 -10.08 -13.73 20.77
C LYS A 20 -11.38 -13.16 20.17
N ARG A 21 -12.53 -13.53 20.74
CA ARG A 21 -13.87 -13.08 20.31
C ARG A 21 -14.32 -11.86 21.13
N VAL A 22 -14.81 -10.82 20.45
CA VAL A 22 -15.42 -9.64 21.07
C VAL A 22 -16.77 -9.39 20.38
N LYS A 23 -17.86 -9.39 21.15
CA LYS A 23 -19.24 -9.14 20.67
C LYS A 23 -19.73 -7.80 21.24
N VAL A 24 -20.27 -6.90 20.42
CA VAL A 24 -20.75 -5.58 20.84
C VAL A 24 -22.09 -5.24 20.16
N GLU A 25 -23.03 -4.69 20.93
CA GLU A 25 -24.32 -4.13 20.48
C GLU A 25 -24.19 -2.63 20.16
N ALA A 26 -24.86 -2.16 19.11
CA ALA A 26 -24.69 -0.82 18.53
C ALA A 26 -25.60 0.26 19.15
N ALA A 27 -25.06 1.48 19.30
CA ALA A 27 -25.81 2.73 19.51
C ALA A 27 -25.78 3.58 18.22
N GLY A 28 -26.93 4.17 17.85
CA GLY A 28 -27.22 4.65 16.48
C GLY A 28 -26.66 6.01 16.02
N GLY A 29 -26.50 6.13 14.68
CA GLY A 29 -26.31 7.32 13.81
C GLY A 29 -24.99 8.11 13.96
N PRO A 30 -24.01 8.03 13.02
CA PRO A 30 -23.87 8.86 11.79
C PRO A 30 -23.25 8.05 10.60
N SER A 31 -22.55 8.67 9.62
CA SER A 31 -21.83 7.99 8.51
C SER A 31 -21.12 6.71 8.96
N ALA A 32 -21.30 5.60 8.22
CA ALA A 32 -20.83 4.27 8.61
C ALA A 32 -19.31 4.20 8.83
N LEU A 33 -18.54 5.02 8.10
CA LEU A 33 -17.10 5.23 8.32
C LEU A 33 -16.80 6.73 8.45
N ASN A 34 -15.75 7.07 9.19
CA ASN A 34 -15.29 8.44 9.37
C ASN A 34 -14.24 8.80 8.30
N PHE A 35 -14.54 9.76 7.43
CA PHE A 35 -13.66 10.18 6.33
C PHE A 35 -12.93 11.51 6.60
N ASP A 36 -12.94 12.03 7.83
CA ASP A 36 -12.34 13.32 8.15
C ASP A 36 -10.80 13.29 8.08
N SER A 37 -10.19 12.15 8.41
CA SER A 37 -8.74 11.94 8.34
C SER A 37 -8.40 10.47 8.05
N PRO A 38 -7.16 10.15 7.61
CA PRO A 38 -6.69 8.77 7.48
C PRO A 38 -6.86 7.95 8.76
N SER A 39 -6.52 8.55 9.92
CA SER A 39 -6.65 7.92 11.23
C SER A 39 -8.11 7.68 11.61
N GLY A 40 -8.98 8.66 11.40
CA GLY A 40 -10.42 8.52 11.65
C GLY A 40 -11.05 7.41 10.82
N LEU A 41 -10.63 7.24 9.55
CA LEU A 41 -11.09 6.14 8.72
C LEU A 41 -10.69 4.81 9.33
N PHE A 42 -9.40 4.62 9.60
CA PHE A 42 -8.92 3.35 10.10
C PHE A 42 -9.54 2.99 11.46
N GLU A 43 -9.64 3.96 12.38
CA GLU A 43 -10.32 3.81 13.67
C GLU A 43 -11.77 3.34 13.51
N SER A 44 -12.54 3.97 12.62
CA SER A 44 -13.93 3.56 12.35
C SER A 44 -14.02 2.17 11.71
N LEU A 45 -13.07 1.82 10.83
CA LEU A 45 -13.03 0.54 10.12
C LEU A 45 -12.82 -0.66 11.06
N ILE A 46 -11.98 -0.49 12.08
CA ILE A 46 -11.66 -1.55 13.06
C ILE A 46 -12.42 -1.39 14.39
N SER A 47 -13.36 -0.45 14.48
CA SER A 47 -14.21 -0.27 15.66
C SER A 47 -14.89 -1.60 16.05
N PRO A 48 -14.91 -1.97 17.35
CA PRO A 48 -14.55 -1.15 18.53
C PRO A 48 -13.08 -1.29 18.98
N ILE A 49 -12.22 -1.95 18.19
CA ILE A 49 -10.83 -2.16 18.54
C ILE A 49 -10.06 -0.84 18.41
N LYS A 50 -9.39 -0.43 19.47
CA LYS A 50 -8.50 0.74 19.44
C LYS A 50 -7.28 0.47 18.57
N THR A 51 -6.82 1.48 17.83
CA THR A 51 -5.65 1.37 16.94
C THR A 51 -4.40 0.95 17.68
N GLU A 52 -4.16 1.46 18.89
CA GLU A 52 -3.00 1.06 19.70
C GLU A 52 -3.06 -0.42 20.07
N THR A 53 -4.26 -0.93 20.34
CA THR A 53 -4.45 -2.37 20.64
C THR A 53 -4.26 -3.21 19.38
N PHE A 54 -4.79 -2.75 18.24
CA PHE A 54 -4.61 -3.40 16.95
C PHE A 54 -3.13 -3.58 16.61
N PHE A 55 -2.35 -2.50 16.61
CA PHE A 55 -0.93 -2.55 16.25
C PHE A 55 -0.07 -3.30 17.27
N LYS A 56 -0.43 -3.22 18.56
CA LYS A 56 0.33 -3.90 19.61
C LYS A 56 0.06 -5.40 19.68
N GLU A 57 -1.19 -5.83 19.50
CA GLU A 57 -1.59 -7.23 19.77
C GLU A 57 -1.88 -8.08 18.52
N PHE A 58 -2.23 -7.46 17.38
CA PHE A 58 -2.76 -8.16 16.21
C PHE A 58 -1.90 -7.96 14.97
N TRP A 59 -1.52 -6.71 14.67
CA TRP A 59 -0.74 -6.39 13.47
C TRP A 59 0.53 -7.24 13.39
N GLU A 60 0.68 -7.95 12.26
CA GLU A 60 1.78 -8.87 11.97
C GLU A 60 1.99 -10.00 12.99
N GLN A 61 1.01 -10.27 13.86
CA GLN A 61 1.12 -11.26 14.93
C GLN A 61 0.06 -12.36 14.83
N LYS A 62 -1.22 -11.99 14.73
CA LYS A 62 -2.32 -12.97 14.75
C LYS A 62 -3.60 -12.45 14.10
N PRO A 63 -4.52 -13.33 13.69
CA PRO A 63 -5.82 -12.94 13.18
C PRO A 63 -6.69 -12.16 14.19
N LEU A 64 -7.56 -11.31 13.66
CA LEU A 64 -8.58 -10.56 14.39
C LEU A 64 -9.92 -10.67 13.65
N LEU A 65 -10.92 -11.23 14.31
CA LEU A 65 -12.31 -11.24 13.85
C LEU A 65 -13.12 -10.22 14.66
N ILE A 66 -13.80 -9.32 13.97
CA ILE A 66 -14.76 -8.36 14.54
C ILE A 66 -16.13 -8.73 13.99
N GLN A 67 -16.94 -9.39 14.82
CA GLN A 67 -18.34 -9.70 14.51
C GLN A 67 -19.22 -8.54 14.92
N ARG A 68 -20.09 -8.08 14.02
CA ARG A 68 -20.94 -6.91 14.21
C ARG A 68 -22.39 -7.25 13.97
N ASP A 69 -23.26 -6.69 14.79
CA ASP A 69 -24.71 -6.73 14.62
C ASP A 69 -25.22 -5.29 14.42
N ASP A 70 -24.79 -4.68 13.31
CA ASP A 70 -25.14 -3.31 12.92
C ASP A 70 -25.77 -3.30 11.51
N PRO A 71 -27.11 -3.16 11.41
CA PRO A 71 -27.81 -3.16 10.13
C PRO A 71 -27.39 -2.03 9.18
N ALA A 72 -27.00 -0.87 9.70
CA ALA A 72 -26.60 0.27 8.89
C ALA A 72 -25.21 0.03 8.27
N LEU A 73 -24.27 -0.47 9.07
CA LEU A 73 -22.95 -0.85 8.58
C LEU A 73 -23.01 -2.03 7.60
N ALA A 74 -23.84 -3.03 7.88
CA ALA A 74 -24.10 -4.13 6.96
C ALA A 74 -24.60 -3.63 5.60
N THR A 75 -25.57 -2.70 5.60
CA THR A 75 -26.09 -2.07 4.38
C THR A 75 -25.01 -1.27 3.64
N TYR A 76 -24.17 -0.55 4.38
CA TYR A 76 -23.05 0.19 3.82
C TYR A 76 -22.04 -0.75 3.14
N TYR A 77 -21.59 -1.84 3.79
CA TYR A 77 -20.65 -2.79 3.19
C TYR A 77 -21.22 -3.48 1.96
N GLN A 78 -22.52 -3.82 1.97
CA GLN A 78 -23.22 -4.35 0.80
C GLN A 78 -23.31 -3.35 -0.37
N SER A 79 -23.11 -2.05 -0.14
CA SER A 79 -23.09 -1.04 -1.20
C SER A 79 -21.73 -0.91 -1.90
N LEU A 80 -20.65 -1.33 -1.23
CA LEU A 80 -19.28 -1.17 -1.73
C LEU A 80 -19.03 -1.92 -3.04
N PHE A 81 -19.57 -3.13 -3.16
CA PHE A 81 -19.55 -3.91 -4.40
C PHE A 81 -20.66 -4.95 -4.43
N ARG A 82 -21.42 -5.02 -5.53
CA ARG A 82 -22.52 -5.98 -5.69
C ARG A 82 -22.31 -6.87 -6.90
N LEU A 83 -22.82 -8.11 -6.83
CA LEU A 83 -22.86 -9.01 -7.99
C LEU A 83 -23.58 -8.38 -9.21
N SER A 84 -24.56 -7.49 -8.98
CA SER A 84 -25.24 -6.73 -10.03
C SER A 84 -24.32 -5.76 -10.78
N ASP A 85 -23.25 -5.27 -10.14
CA ASP A 85 -22.32 -4.29 -10.71
C ASP A 85 -21.53 -4.88 -11.88
N LEU A 86 -21.33 -6.21 -11.88
CA LEU A 86 -20.58 -6.92 -12.93
C LEU A 86 -21.16 -6.67 -14.33
N LYS A 87 -22.47 -6.48 -14.47
CA LYS A 87 -23.09 -6.21 -15.78
C LYS A 87 -22.58 -4.89 -16.37
N SER A 88 -22.59 -3.82 -15.57
CA SER A 88 -22.09 -2.50 -15.98
C SER A 88 -20.57 -2.55 -16.19
N LEU A 89 -19.83 -3.18 -15.27
CA LEU A 89 -18.38 -3.30 -15.35
C LEU A 89 -17.94 -4.04 -16.62
N CYS A 90 -18.55 -5.18 -16.96
CA CYS A 90 -18.23 -5.90 -18.19
C CYS A 90 -18.47 -5.05 -19.45
N SER A 91 -19.47 -4.15 -19.44
CA SER A 91 -19.74 -3.27 -20.60
C SER A 91 -18.64 -2.23 -20.85
N ARG A 92 -17.81 -1.95 -19.83
CA ARG A 92 -16.64 -1.06 -19.91
C ARG A 92 -15.38 -1.77 -20.46
N GLY A 93 -15.45 -3.07 -20.77
CA GLY A 93 -14.35 -3.82 -21.39
C GLY A 93 -13.38 -4.45 -20.40
N MET A 94 -13.86 -5.40 -19.60
CA MET A 94 -13.01 -6.19 -18.68
C MET A 94 -12.34 -7.37 -19.40
N TYR A 95 -11.17 -7.78 -18.92
CA TYR A 95 -10.40 -8.91 -19.47
C TYR A 95 -10.14 -10.00 -18.43
N TYR A 96 -10.16 -11.26 -18.88
CA TYR A 96 -9.78 -12.39 -18.02
C TYR A 96 -8.29 -12.29 -17.65
N GLY A 97 -7.93 -12.71 -16.44
CA GLY A 97 -6.56 -12.66 -15.93
C GLY A 97 -6.15 -11.26 -15.44
N ARG A 98 -6.46 -10.21 -16.22
CA ARG A 98 -6.19 -8.82 -15.86
C ARG A 98 -7.19 -8.29 -14.83
N ASP A 99 -8.48 -8.27 -15.17
CA ASP A 99 -9.51 -7.63 -14.35
C ASP A 99 -10.36 -8.64 -13.59
N ILE A 100 -10.63 -9.81 -14.20
CA ILE A 100 -11.49 -10.84 -13.61
C ILE A 100 -10.87 -12.22 -13.77
N ASN A 101 -10.89 -12.99 -12.69
CA ASN A 101 -10.59 -14.41 -12.68
C ASN A 101 -11.84 -15.21 -12.30
N VAL A 102 -11.98 -16.40 -12.87
CA VAL A 102 -13.03 -17.36 -12.52
C VAL A 102 -12.36 -18.65 -12.10
N CYS A 103 -12.65 -19.14 -10.90
CA CYS A 103 -12.03 -20.35 -10.38
C CYS A 103 -12.97 -21.17 -9.50
N ARG A 104 -12.59 -22.42 -9.25
CA ARG A 104 -13.30 -23.33 -8.35
C ARG A 104 -12.31 -24.24 -7.63
N CYS A 105 -12.57 -24.57 -6.37
CA CYS A 105 -11.84 -25.62 -5.68
C CYS A 105 -12.37 -27.00 -6.13
N VAL A 106 -11.48 -27.86 -6.66
CA VAL A 106 -11.78 -29.24 -7.02
C VAL A 106 -10.70 -30.13 -6.40
N ASN A 107 -11.10 -31.05 -5.52
CA ASN A 107 -10.18 -31.96 -4.80
C ASN A 107 -9.03 -31.22 -4.09
N GLY A 108 -9.34 -30.12 -3.40
CA GLY A 108 -8.35 -29.30 -2.69
C GLY A 108 -7.43 -28.47 -3.59
N LYS A 109 -7.63 -28.47 -4.92
CA LYS A 109 -6.81 -27.70 -5.87
C LYS A 109 -7.65 -26.61 -6.55
N LYS A 110 -7.06 -25.41 -6.69
CA LYS A 110 -7.64 -24.31 -7.48
C LYS A 110 -7.65 -24.69 -8.95
N LYS A 111 -8.83 -24.80 -9.54
CA LYS A 111 -9.03 -24.93 -11.00
C LYS A 111 -9.44 -23.58 -11.58
N VAL A 112 -8.62 -23.03 -12.46
CA VAL A 112 -8.92 -21.80 -13.20
C VAL A 112 -9.85 -22.14 -14.37
N LEU A 113 -10.87 -21.31 -14.57
CA LEU A 113 -11.91 -21.45 -15.59
C LEU A 113 -11.98 -20.22 -16.51
N ASN A 114 -10.93 -19.38 -16.49
CA ASN A 114 -10.80 -18.24 -17.37
C ASN A 114 -10.92 -18.65 -18.84
N LYS A 115 -11.46 -17.74 -19.63
CA LYS A 115 -11.36 -17.78 -21.09
C LYS A 115 -10.33 -16.77 -21.56
N ASP A 116 -10.03 -16.80 -22.85
CA ASP A 116 -9.18 -15.80 -23.46
C ASP A 116 -9.94 -14.49 -23.73
N GLY A 117 -9.26 -13.36 -23.56
CA GLY A 117 -9.76 -12.05 -23.97
C GLY A 117 -10.82 -11.44 -23.05
N LYS A 118 -11.80 -10.78 -23.68
CA LYS A 118 -12.82 -9.96 -22.99
C LYS A 118 -13.81 -10.81 -22.19
N VAL A 119 -14.24 -10.27 -21.05
CA VAL A 119 -15.19 -10.90 -20.14
C VAL A 119 -16.60 -10.45 -20.49
N HIS A 120 -17.48 -11.40 -20.82
CA HIS A 120 -18.90 -11.15 -21.05
C HIS A 120 -19.73 -11.54 -19.82
N PHE A 121 -20.63 -10.66 -19.38
CA PHE A 121 -21.46 -10.88 -18.19
C PHE A 121 -22.28 -12.19 -18.23
N LEU A 122 -22.87 -12.52 -19.39
CA LEU A 122 -23.63 -13.78 -19.55
C LEU A 122 -22.75 -15.02 -19.34
N GLN A 123 -21.48 -14.94 -19.72
CA GLN A 123 -20.54 -16.04 -19.50
C GLN A 123 -20.18 -16.17 -18.02
N LEU A 124 -19.90 -15.06 -17.32
CA LEU A 124 -19.68 -15.07 -15.87
C LEU A 124 -20.87 -15.66 -15.13
N ARG A 125 -22.10 -15.23 -15.47
CA ARG A 125 -23.32 -15.78 -14.88
C ARG A 125 -23.45 -17.28 -15.14
N LYS A 126 -23.21 -17.73 -16.37
CA LYS A 126 -23.23 -19.16 -16.71
C LYS A 126 -22.25 -19.95 -15.86
N ASP A 127 -21.01 -19.49 -15.71
CA ASP A 127 -19.99 -20.19 -14.91
C ASP A 127 -20.31 -20.15 -13.41
N PHE A 128 -20.85 -19.04 -12.92
CA PHE A 128 -21.30 -18.87 -11.54
C PHE A 128 -22.47 -19.82 -11.20
N ASP A 129 -23.56 -19.77 -11.98
CA ASP A 129 -24.79 -20.49 -11.71
C ASP A 129 -24.65 -22.00 -12.00
N GLN A 130 -24.02 -22.36 -13.13
CA GLN A 130 -23.97 -23.76 -13.60
C GLN A 130 -22.73 -24.50 -13.12
N LYS A 131 -21.57 -23.84 -13.10
CA LYS A 131 -20.31 -24.50 -12.70
C LYS A 131 -19.97 -24.31 -11.23
N ARG A 132 -20.76 -23.51 -10.49
CA ARG A 132 -20.52 -23.15 -9.09
C ARG A 132 -19.13 -22.53 -8.93
N ALA A 133 -18.76 -21.65 -9.86
CA ALA A 133 -17.46 -21.00 -9.88
C ALA A 133 -17.48 -19.70 -9.07
N THR A 134 -16.38 -19.42 -8.39
CA THR A 134 -16.10 -18.15 -7.74
C THR A 134 -15.58 -17.15 -8.76
N ILE A 135 -16.13 -15.93 -8.72
CA ILE A 135 -15.65 -14.78 -9.49
C ILE A 135 -14.72 -13.98 -8.59
N GLN A 136 -13.50 -13.70 -9.05
CA GLN A 136 -12.54 -12.82 -8.42
C GLN A 136 -12.39 -11.56 -9.29
N PHE A 137 -12.70 -10.38 -8.76
CA PHE A 137 -12.55 -9.10 -9.44
C PHE A 137 -11.34 -8.35 -8.87
N HIS A 138 -10.44 -7.91 -9.76
CA HIS A 138 -9.20 -7.24 -9.40
C HIS A 138 -9.34 -5.72 -9.42
N GLN A 139 -8.89 -5.08 -8.34
CA GLN A 139 -8.76 -3.64 -8.21
C GLN A 139 -10.07 -2.88 -8.50
N PRO A 140 -11.15 -3.15 -7.74
CA PRO A 140 -12.45 -2.50 -7.93
C PRO A 140 -12.45 -0.98 -7.63
N GLN A 141 -11.48 -0.46 -6.88
CA GLN A 141 -11.29 0.98 -6.63
C GLN A 141 -11.17 1.81 -7.90
N ARG A 142 -10.70 1.20 -9.00
CA ARG A 142 -10.63 1.83 -10.32
C ARG A 142 -12.01 2.23 -10.86
N PHE A 143 -13.07 1.63 -10.33
CA PHE A 143 -14.43 1.76 -10.86
C PHE A 143 -15.47 2.14 -9.80
N LYS A 144 -15.18 1.96 -8.51
CA LYS A 144 -16.08 2.20 -7.38
C LYS A 144 -15.51 3.32 -6.51
N ASP A 145 -16.23 4.45 -6.44
CA ASP A 145 -15.74 5.69 -5.81
C ASP A 145 -15.56 5.54 -4.30
N GLU A 146 -16.47 4.84 -3.63
CA GLU A 146 -16.35 4.60 -2.20
C GLU A 146 -15.12 3.74 -1.86
N LEU A 147 -14.78 2.77 -2.73
CA LEU A 147 -13.56 1.97 -2.56
C LEU A 147 -12.29 2.76 -2.85
N TRP A 148 -12.33 3.70 -3.80
CA TRP A 148 -11.25 4.67 -3.99
C TRP A 148 -11.05 5.51 -2.73
N ARG A 149 -12.13 6.09 -2.18
CA ARG A 149 -12.10 6.91 -0.98
C ARG A 149 -11.56 6.17 0.24
N ILE A 150 -11.94 4.90 0.42
CA ILE A 150 -11.43 4.05 1.50
C ILE A 150 -9.95 3.75 1.27
N GLN A 151 -9.58 3.23 0.10
CA GLN A 151 -8.22 2.76 -0.15
C GLN A 151 -7.20 3.91 -0.17
N GLU A 152 -7.53 5.07 -0.74
CA GLU A 152 -6.64 6.25 -0.74
C GLU A 152 -6.28 6.69 0.68
N LYS A 153 -7.28 6.79 1.57
CA LYS A 153 -7.03 7.13 2.98
C LYS A 153 -6.25 6.06 3.72
N LEU A 154 -6.44 4.78 3.40
CA LEU A 154 -5.63 3.71 3.97
C LEU A 154 -4.18 3.81 3.47
N GLU A 155 -3.92 4.22 2.23
CA GLU A 155 -2.55 4.49 1.75
C GLU A 155 -1.91 5.64 2.51
N CYS A 156 -2.67 6.71 2.80
CA CYS A 156 -2.21 7.79 3.67
C CYS A 156 -1.90 7.29 5.09
N TYR A 157 -2.74 6.41 5.66
CA TYR A 157 -2.56 5.90 7.01
C TYR A 157 -1.37 4.95 7.15
N PHE A 158 -1.20 4.04 6.20
CA PHE A 158 -0.16 3.00 6.26
C PHE A 158 1.18 3.43 5.65
N GLY A 159 1.20 4.43 4.76
CA GLY A 159 2.40 4.75 3.99
C GLY A 159 2.85 3.59 3.09
N SER A 160 1.89 2.80 2.60
CA SER A 160 2.11 1.62 1.76
C SER A 160 0.94 1.50 0.77
N LEU A 161 1.20 0.93 -0.41
CA LEU A 161 0.16 0.72 -1.42
C LEU A 161 -0.99 -0.14 -0.87
N VAL A 162 -2.22 0.20 -1.24
CA VAL A 162 -3.42 -0.51 -0.79
C VAL A 162 -4.22 -0.98 -2.00
N GLY A 163 -4.10 -2.27 -2.32
CA GLY A 163 -4.90 -2.95 -3.34
C GLY A 163 -6.14 -3.61 -2.75
N SER A 164 -7.08 -4.02 -3.61
CA SER A 164 -8.19 -4.86 -3.17
C SER A 164 -8.68 -5.84 -4.24
N ASN A 165 -9.30 -6.92 -3.78
CA ASN A 165 -9.95 -7.93 -4.61
C ASN A 165 -11.34 -8.23 -4.07
N VAL A 166 -12.32 -8.40 -4.96
CA VAL A 166 -13.66 -8.88 -4.59
C VAL A 166 -13.77 -10.35 -4.95
N TYR A 167 -14.34 -11.14 -4.05
CA TYR A 167 -14.66 -12.54 -4.28
C TYR A 167 -16.16 -12.73 -4.16
N ILE A 168 -16.76 -13.37 -5.17
CA ILE A 168 -18.17 -13.71 -5.18
C ILE A 168 -18.30 -15.21 -5.39
N THR A 169 -18.81 -15.92 -4.39
CA THR A 169 -18.88 -17.38 -4.35
C THR A 169 -20.35 -17.81 -4.26
N PRO A 170 -20.84 -18.68 -5.17
CA PRO A 170 -22.22 -19.15 -5.12
C PRO A 170 -22.45 -20.10 -3.94
N ALA A 171 -23.70 -20.22 -3.52
CA ALA A 171 -24.09 -21.10 -2.42
C ALA A 171 -23.67 -22.56 -2.61
N GLY A 172 -23.29 -23.20 -1.50
CA GLY A 172 -22.85 -24.59 -1.43
C GLY A 172 -21.56 -24.85 -2.21
N SER A 173 -20.66 -23.87 -2.30
CA SER A 173 -19.43 -23.99 -3.09
C SER A 173 -18.23 -23.32 -2.43
N GLN A 174 -17.05 -23.69 -2.91
CA GLN A 174 -15.76 -23.25 -2.38
C GLN A 174 -14.86 -22.76 -3.51
N GLY A 175 -14.31 -21.55 -3.35
CA GLY A 175 -13.35 -20.96 -4.28
C GLY A 175 -11.91 -21.41 -4.04
N LEU A 176 -11.48 -21.46 -2.77
CA LEU A 176 -10.07 -21.59 -2.31
C LEU A 176 -9.93 -22.57 -1.11
N PRO A 177 -8.76 -23.22 -0.85
CA PRO A 177 -8.52 -24.34 0.11
C PRO A 177 -8.10 -23.96 1.60
N PRO A 178 -8.17 -24.86 2.65
CA PRO A 178 -7.99 -24.80 4.16
C PRO A 178 -8.48 -23.77 5.26
N HIS A 179 -9.58 -24.05 6.02
CA HIS A 179 -10.13 -23.63 7.39
C HIS A 179 -11.23 -22.53 7.61
N TYR A 180 -12.04 -22.66 8.69
CA TYR A 180 -13.37 -22.01 8.95
C TYR A 180 -13.39 -20.80 9.90
N ASP A 181 -14.08 -19.72 9.50
CA ASP A 181 -14.72 -18.72 10.37
C ASP A 181 -16.05 -18.28 9.70
N ASP A 182 -17.16 -18.24 10.46
CA ASP A 182 -18.45 -17.74 9.95
C ASP A 182 -18.45 -16.19 9.97
N VAL A 183 -18.68 -15.58 8.81
CA VAL A 183 -18.64 -14.12 8.62
C VAL A 183 -19.94 -13.66 7.97
N GLU A 184 -20.56 -12.64 8.55
CA GLU A 184 -21.80 -12.02 8.08
C GLU A 184 -21.58 -10.62 7.48
N PRO A 185 -22.54 -10.07 6.71
CA PRO A 185 -22.41 -8.71 6.18
C PRO A 185 -22.20 -7.67 7.29
N GLY A 186 -21.09 -6.93 7.22
CA GLY A 186 -20.72 -5.92 8.23
C GLY A 186 -19.52 -6.32 9.10
N ASP A 187 -19.23 -7.62 9.15
CA ASP A 187 -18.07 -8.15 9.87
C ASP A 187 -16.74 -7.72 9.23
N PHE A 188 -15.67 -7.78 10.01
CA PHE A 188 -14.32 -7.51 9.56
C PHE A 188 -13.36 -8.59 10.04
N LEU A 189 -12.54 -9.09 9.11
CA LEU A 189 -11.50 -10.09 9.38
C LEU A 189 -10.15 -9.55 8.93
N TYR A 190 -9.20 -9.48 9.86
CA TYR A 190 -7.80 -9.21 9.60
C TYR A 190 -6.96 -10.46 9.87
N PHE A 191 -5.94 -10.68 9.05
CA PHE A 191 -4.88 -11.63 9.34
C PHE A 191 -3.57 -11.19 8.68
N PRO A 192 -2.41 -11.50 9.30
CA PRO A 192 -1.12 -11.13 8.75
C PRO A 192 -0.72 -12.01 7.56
N ARG A 193 0.21 -11.51 6.73
CA ARG A 193 0.84 -12.30 5.65
C ARG A 193 1.41 -13.60 6.21
N GLY A 194 1.24 -14.70 5.47
CA GLY A 194 1.62 -16.05 5.91
C GLY A 194 0.50 -16.84 6.60
N THR A 195 -0.62 -16.21 6.96
CA THR A 195 -1.80 -16.92 7.49
C THR A 195 -2.50 -17.71 6.38
N ILE A 196 -2.52 -19.04 6.53
CA ILE A 196 -3.31 -19.94 5.67
C ILE A 196 -4.80 -19.69 5.95
N HIS A 197 -5.65 -19.56 4.91
CA HIS A 197 -7.09 -19.35 5.06
C HIS A 197 -7.91 -19.94 3.90
N GLN A 198 -9.16 -20.34 4.18
CA GLN A 198 -10.18 -20.70 3.18
C GLN A 198 -11.51 -20.03 3.49
N ALA A 199 -12.42 -20.06 2.52
CA ALA A 199 -13.82 -19.75 2.74
C ALA A 199 -14.70 -20.62 1.82
N ASP A 200 -15.80 -21.12 2.37
CA ASP A 200 -16.90 -21.74 1.63
C ASP A 200 -18.21 -20.98 1.91
N THR A 201 -19.15 -21.03 0.96
CA THR A 201 -20.47 -20.43 1.14
C THR A 201 -21.46 -21.51 1.55
N PRO A 202 -22.06 -21.45 2.75
CA PRO A 202 -23.01 -22.45 3.21
C PRO A 202 -24.20 -22.66 2.25
N PRO A 203 -24.79 -23.86 2.20
CA PRO A 203 -26.07 -24.08 1.54
C PRO A 203 -27.18 -23.21 2.16
N GLY A 204 -28.13 -22.75 1.34
CA GLY A 204 -29.31 -21.99 1.82
C GLY A 204 -29.20 -20.46 1.68
N LEU A 205 -27.99 -19.91 1.51
CA LEU A 205 -27.78 -18.53 1.07
C LEU A 205 -27.87 -18.43 -0.46
N ALA A 206 -27.98 -17.23 -1.03
CA ALA A 206 -27.89 -17.05 -2.48
C ALA A 206 -26.43 -17.11 -2.98
N HIS A 207 -25.54 -16.40 -2.29
CA HIS A 207 -24.10 -16.31 -2.54
C HIS A 207 -23.41 -15.56 -1.39
N SER A 208 -22.09 -15.66 -1.31
CA SER A 208 -21.23 -14.78 -0.49
C SER A 208 -20.51 -13.78 -1.39
N THR A 209 -20.37 -12.54 -0.92
CA THR A 209 -19.51 -11.51 -1.51
C THR A 209 -18.65 -10.93 -0.41
N HIS A 210 -17.33 -10.94 -0.57
CA HIS A 210 -16.42 -10.23 0.33
C HIS A 210 -15.37 -9.45 -0.45
N LEU A 211 -14.87 -8.39 0.19
CA LEU A 211 -13.78 -7.55 -0.28
C LEU A 211 -12.54 -7.82 0.59
N THR A 212 -11.44 -8.21 -0.03
CA THR A 212 -10.14 -8.26 0.64
C THR A 212 -9.37 -7.00 0.29
N ILE A 213 -9.11 -6.16 1.30
CA ILE A 213 -8.19 -5.02 1.19
C ILE A 213 -6.81 -5.50 1.66
N SER A 214 -5.77 -5.26 0.87
CA SER A 214 -4.42 -5.76 1.10
C SER A 214 -3.40 -4.63 1.01
N THR A 215 -2.42 -4.63 1.92
CA THR A 215 -1.32 -3.66 1.97
C THR A 215 -0.04 -4.34 2.47
N TYR A 216 1.06 -3.59 2.61
CA TYR A 216 2.34 -4.06 3.15
C TYR A 216 3.04 -5.16 2.32
N GLN A 217 2.80 -5.19 1.01
CA GLN A 217 3.58 -6.01 0.09
C GLN A 217 4.99 -5.41 -0.07
N ASN A 218 6.03 -6.24 0.09
CA ASN A 218 7.45 -5.84 -0.03
C ASN A 218 7.81 -4.61 0.81
N ASN A 219 7.18 -4.46 1.98
CA ASN A 219 7.36 -3.33 2.88
C ASN A 219 7.96 -3.78 4.23
N SER A 220 8.97 -4.66 4.18
CA SER A 220 9.65 -5.19 5.36
C SER A 220 10.95 -4.46 5.68
N TRP A 221 11.50 -4.69 6.87
CA TRP A 221 12.85 -4.23 7.20
C TRP A 221 13.93 -4.78 6.26
N GLY A 222 13.73 -5.96 5.67
CA GLY A 222 14.65 -6.52 4.68
C GLY A 222 14.64 -5.71 3.39
N ASP A 223 13.44 -5.35 2.91
CA ASP A 223 13.27 -4.52 1.71
C ASP A 223 13.87 -3.12 1.94
N PHE A 224 13.56 -2.50 3.08
CA PHE A 224 14.08 -1.19 3.44
C PHE A 224 15.60 -1.18 3.66
N LEU A 225 16.17 -2.26 4.20
CA LEU A 225 17.61 -2.43 4.34
C LEU A 225 18.28 -2.52 2.96
N LEU A 226 17.72 -3.28 2.02
CA LEU A 226 18.26 -3.40 0.66
C LEU A 226 18.22 -2.05 -0.07
N ASP A 227 17.09 -1.33 0.01
CA ASP A 227 16.93 0.01 -0.56
C ASP A 227 17.94 1.00 0.02
N THR A 228 18.09 1.02 1.36
CA THR A 228 19.02 1.92 2.05
C THR A 228 20.49 1.58 1.73
N ILE A 229 20.87 0.30 1.76
CA ILE A 229 22.23 -0.14 1.44
C ILE A 229 22.60 0.21 0.00
N SER A 230 21.68 0.04 -0.94
CA SER A 230 21.89 0.41 -2.35
C SER A 230 22.32 1.88 -2.46
N GLY A 231 21.52 2.80 -1.89
CA GLY A 231 21.84 4.23 -1.88
C GLY A 231 23.16 4.56 -1.19
N LEU A 232 23.44 3.96 -0.02
CA LEU A 232 24.69 4.17 0.72
C LEU A 232 25.92 3.67 -0.04
N VAL A 233 25.82 2.52 -0.71
CA VAL A 233 26.92 1.95 -1.51
C VAL A 233 27.24 2.86 -2.69
N PHE A 234 26.22 3.30 -3.45
CA PHE A 234 26.43 4.18 -4.60
C PHE A 234 27.01 5.53 -4.19
N ASP A 235 26.55 6.12 -3.09
CA ASP A 235 27.08 7.38 -2.60
C ASP A 235 28.50 7.24 -2.05
N THR A 236 28.78 6.18 -1.28
CA THR A 236 30.11 5.97 -0.70
C THR A 236 31.15 5.64 -1.77
N ALA A 237 30.76 4.89 -2.79
CA ALA A 237 31.64 4.58 -3.91
C ALA A 237 32.11 5.83 -4.69
N LYS A 238 31.46 6.99 -4.57
CA LYS A 238 31.95 8.22 -5.21
C LYS A 238 33.30 8.68 -4.65
N GLU A 239 33.51 8.47 -3.35
CA GLU A 239 34.67 8.95 -2.59
C GLU A 239 35.63 7.80 -2.24
N ASP A 240 35.10 6.59 -2.00
CA ASP A 240 35.87 5.43 -1.57
C ASP A 240 36.36 4.58 -2.77
N LEU A 241 37.68 4.50 -2.94
CA LEU A 241 38.31 3.71 -4.01
C LEU A 241 38.21 2.20 -3.79
N GLU A 242 38.16 1.72 -2.55
CA GLU A 242 38.07 0.30 -2.26
C GLU A 242 36.73 -0.29 -2.66
N LEU A 243 35.63 0.46 -2.46
CA LEU A 243 34.29 0.05 -2.90
C LEU A 243 34.12 0.06 -4.42
N ARG A 244 34.87 0.90 -5.14
CA ARG A 244 34.89 0.92 -6.62
C ARG A 244 35.81 -0.12 -7.24
N ALA A 245 36.75 -0.67 -6.48
CA ALA A 245 37.75 -1.58 -7.01
C ALA A 245 37.11 -2.84 -7.59
N GLY A 246 37.63 -3.29 -8.74
CA GLY A 246 37.16 -4.51 -9.39
C GLY A 246 37.34 -5.76 -8.52
N LEU A 247 36.41 -6.72 -8.67
CA LEU A 247 36.52 -8.02 -8.02
C LEU A 247 37.77 -8.78 -8.54
N PRO A 248 38.39 -9.65 -7.72
CA PRO A 248 39.40 -10.58 -8.19
C PRO A 248 38.89 -11.40 -9.40
N ARG A 249 39.77 -11.58 -10.40
CA ARG A 249 39.44 -12.36 -11.61
C ARG A 249 38.97 -13.76 -11.22
N GLN A 250 37.96 -14.26 -11.92
CA GLN A 250 37.39 -15.60 -11.71
C GLN A 250 36.77 -15.84 -10.31
N LEU A 251 36.58 -14.81 -9.48
CA LEU A 251 35.91 -14.97 -8.17
C LEU A 251 34.50 -15.56 -8.32
N LEU A 252 33.76 -15.15 -9.36
CA LEU A 252 32.41 -15.66 -9.65
C LEU A 252 32.39 -17.11 -10.17
N LEU A 253 33.54 -17.68 -10.54
CA LEU A 253 33.66 -19.06 -11.00
C LEU A 253 34.04 -20.03 -9.87
N GLN A 254 34.29 -19.51 -8.67
CA GLN A 254 34.63 -20.34 -7.52
C GLN A 254 33.40 -21.09 -7.03
N VAL A 255 33.55 -22.39 -6.77
CA VAL A 255 32.48 -23.25 -6.23
C VAL A 255 32.15 -22.95 -4.77
N GLU A 256 33.07 -22.30 -4.06
CA GLU A 256 32.93 -21.92 -2.66
C GLU A 256 33.21 -20.43 -2.47
N THR A 257 32.53 -19.82 -1.50
CA THR A 257 32.80 -18.44 -1.11
C THR A 257 34.18 -18.34 -0.46
N THR A 258 35.09 -17.58 -1.09
CA THR A 258 36.44 -17.43 -0.54
C THR A 258 36.43 -16.66 0.79
N ALA A 259 37.26 -17.08 1.74
CA ALA A 259 37.40 -16.40 3.03
C ALA A 259 37.82 -14.92 2.88
N VAL A 260 38.57 -14.61 1.81
CA VAL A 260 39.00 -13.25 1.45
C VAL A 260 37.81 -12.38 1.04
N ALA A 261 36.95 -12.87 0.15
CA ALA A 261 35.74 -12.15 -0.26
C ALA A 261 34.80 -11.92 0.93
N ARG A 262 34.57 -12.96 1.75
CA ARG A 262 33.76 -12.85 2.97
C ARG A 262 34.31 -11.78 3.91
N ARG A 263 35.62 -11.77 4.19
CA ARG A 263 36.25 -10.77 5.06
C ARG A 263 36.11 -9.35 4.50
N ARG A 264 36.30 -9.16 3.19
CA ARG A 264 36.12 -7.84 2.54
C ARG A 264 34.70 -7.34 2.65
N VAL A 265 33.71 -8.16 2.28
CA VAL A 265 32.29 -7.80 2.38
C VAL A 265 31.90 -7.49 3.82
N SER A 266 32.35 -8.28 4.81
CA SER A 266 32.11 -7.95 6.23
C SER A 266 32.75 -6.63 6.65
N GLY A 267 33.90 -6.25 6.08
CA GLY A 267 34.52 -4.95 6.30
C GLY A 267 33.64 -3.82 5.77
N PHE A 268 33.17 -3.94 4.53
CA PHE A 268 32.26 -2.97 3.93
C PHE A 268 30.95 -2.84 4.70
N LEU A 269 30.34 -3.94 5.16
CA LEU A 269 29.11 -3.88 5.95
C LEU A 269 29.29 -3.11 7.27
N ARG A 270 30.43 -3.29 7.96
CA ARG A 270 30.72 -2.52 9.18
C ARG A 270 30.92 -1.04 8.88
N MET A 271 31.72 -0.74 7.86
CA MET A 271 31.96 0.65 7.43
C MET A 271 30.65 1.36 7.06
N LEU A 272 29.75 0.70 6.34
CA LEU A 272 28.44 1.26 6.00
C LEU A 272 27.55 1.46 7.23
N ALA A 273 27.62 0.56 8.22
CA ALA A 273 26.93 0.73 9.49
C ALA A 273 27.46 1.94 10.27
N ASP A 274 28.78 2.06 10.42
CA ASP A 274 29.43 3.19 11.10
C ASP A 274 29.09 4.52 10.41
N LYS A 275 29.07 4.52 9.07
CA LYS A 275 28.69 5.69 8.28
C LYS A 275 27.22 6.06 8.49
N LEU A 276 26.33 5.07 8.49
CA LEU A 276 24.90 5.27 8.73
C LEU A 276 24.66 5.90 10.11
N GLU A 277 25.34 5.41 11.16
CA GLU A 277 25.28 5.97 12.52
C GLU A 277 25.83 7.41 12.59
N GLY A 278 26.85 7.72 11.78
CA GLY A 278 27.44 9.06 11.67
C GLY A 278 26.61 10.07 10.89
N THR A 279 25.64 9.63 10.08
CA THR A 279 24.78 10.48 9.24
C THR A 279 23.38 10.63 9.81
N LYS A 280 22.80 11.83 9.74
CA LYS A 280 21.41 12.08 10.20
C LYS A 280 20.35 11.70 9.16
N GLU A 281 20.73 11.40 7.93
CA GLU A 281 19.81 11.26 6.80
C GLU A 281 19.87 9.86 6.20
N LEU A 282 18.70 9.21 6.10
CA LEU A 282 18.56 7.95 5.38
C LEU A 282 18.28 8.22 3.90
N LEU A 283 19.09 7.60 3.05
CA LEU A 283 18.96 7.65 1.59
C LEU A 283 18.09 6.51 1.07
N SER A 284 16.83 6.47 1.51
CA SER A 284 15.82 5.63 0.85
C SER A 284 15.13 6.44 -0.22
N ALA A 285 15.28 6.02 -1.48
CA ALA A 285 14.71 6.73 -2.63
C ALA A 285 13.78 5.86 -3.45
N ASP A 286 14.10 4.58 -3.68
CA ASP A 286 13.35 3.76 -4.63
C ASP A 286 12.03 3.28 -4.04
N MET A 287 11.99 2.78 -2.80
CA MET A 287 10.72 2.44 -2.14
C MET A 287 9.78 3.64 -2.01
N LYS A 288 10.33 4.81 -1.67
CA LYS A 288 9.59 6.07 -1.58
C LYS A 288 9.00 6.48 -2.94
N LYS A 289 9.80 6.35 -4.00
CA LYS A 289 9.39 6.64 -5.37
C LYS A 289 8.35 5.64 -5.85
N ASP A 290 8.55 4.35 -5.63
CA ASP A 290 7.58 3.31 -5.98
C ASP A 290 6.21 3.57 -5.34
N PHE A 291 6.19 3.88 -4.03
CA PHE A 291 4.96 4.20 -3.33
C PHE A 291 4.24 5.42 -3.94
N ILE A 292 4.96 6.54 -4.12
CA ILE A 292 4.31 7.78 -4.58
C ILE A 292 3.84 7.69 -6.03
N MET A 293 4.53 6.92 -6.89
CA MET A 293 4.13 6.75 -8.29
C MET A 293 2.97 5.79 -8.48
N ASN A 294 2.85 4.78 -7.62
CA ASN A 294 1.87 3.71 -7.83
C ASN A 294 0.63 3.82 -6.96
N ARG A 295 0.55 4.77 -6.01
CA ARG A 295 -0.62 4.97 -5.15
C ARG A 295 -1.78 5.69 -5.84
N LEU A 296 -2.96 5.68 -5.22
CA LEU A 296 -4.13 6.42 -5.68
C LEU A 296 -3.92 7.95 -5.59
N PRO A 297 -4.52 8.73 -6.52
CA PRO A 297 -4.66 10.16 -6.32
C PRO A 297 -5.64 10.47 -5.17
N PRO A 298 -5.58 11.67 -4.56
CA PRO A 298 -6.52 12.10 -3.54
C PRO A 298 -7.97 11.94 -4.02
N TYR A 299 -8.85 11.47 -3.14
CA TYR A 299 -10.27 11.38 -3.49
C TYR A 299 -10.87 12.78 -3.73
N CYS A 300 -11.49 12.97 -4.90
CA CYS A 300 -12.22 14.19 -5.23
C CYS A 300 -13.63 13.88 -5.75
N VAL A 301 -14.57 14.77 -5.45
CA VAL A 301 -15.92 14.74 -6.05
C VAL A 301 -15.86 15.53 -7.35
N GLY A 302 -16.22 14.91 -8.47
CA GLY A 302 -16.22 15.57 -9.79
C GLY A 302 -14.95 15.30 -10.60
N ASP A 303 -14.50 16.29 -11.38
CA ASP A 303 -13.44 16.18 -12.38
C ASP A 303 -12.00 16.34 -11.83
N GLY A 304 -11.86 16.65 -10.54
CA GLY A 304 -10.55 16.81 -9.89
C GLY A 304 -9.80 18.07 -10.28
N ALA A 305 -10.49 19.12 -10.75
CA ALA A 305 -9.86 20.39 -11.14
C ALA A 305 -8.93 20.97 -10.05
N GLU A 306 -9.31 20.86 -8.78
CA GLU A 306 -8.53 21.34 -7.62
C GLU A 306 -7.20 20.59 -7.42
N LEU A 307 -7.05 19.38 -7.99
CA LEU A 307 -5.83 18.59 -7.89
C LEU A 307 -4.80 18.92 -8.99
N SER A 308 -5.25 19.59 -10.06
CA SER A 308 -4.43 19.84 -11.26
C SER A 308 -4.28 21.33 -11.60
N THR A 309 -5.20 22.18 -11.13
CA THR A 309 -5.19 23.62 -11.40
C THR A 309 -5.08 24.37 -10.09
N PRO A 310 -3.99 25.13 -9.88
CA PRO A 310 -3.83 25.95 -8.67
C PRO A 310 -5.00 26.93 -8.52
N GLY A 311 -5.71 26.80 -7.40
CA GLY A 311 -6.79 27.71 -7.03
C GLY A 311 -6.30 28.86 -6.15
N GLY A 312 -7.14 29.90 -6.01
CA GLY A 312 -6.92 30.99 -5.06
C GLY A 312 -5.93 32.05 -5.55
N GLN A 313 -5.33 32.77 -4.60
CA GLN A 313 -4.37 33.84 -4.89
C GLN A 313 -2.96 33.28 -5.07
N LEU A 314 -2.21 33.92 -5.98
CA LEU A 314 -0.79 33.62 -6.19
C LEU A 314 0.01 34.03 -4.92
N PRO A 315 0.83 33.12 -4.34
CA PRO A 315 1.61 33.44 -3.15
C PRO A 315 2.64 34.55 -3.44
N ARG A 316 2.77 35.48 -2.49
CA ARG A 316 3.73 36.58 -2.46
C ARG A 316 4.53 36.54 -1.15
N LEU A 317 5.58 37.35 -1.04
CA LEU A 317 6.43 37.42 0.15
C LEU A 317 5.66 37.69 1.45
N ASP A 318 4.62 38.51 1.40
CA ASP A 318 3.76 38.87 2.54
C ASP A 318 2.63 37.87 2.80
N SER A 319 2.47 36.86 1.94
CA SER A 319 1.44 35.83 2.09
C SER A 319 1.73 34.88 3.26
N THR A 320 0.65 34.31 3.80
CA THR A 320 0.73 33.14 4.67
C THR A 320 0.31 31.92 3.87
N VAL A 321 1.12 30.88 3.89
CA VAL A 321 0.89 29.65 3.13
C VAL A 321 0.70 28.44 4.04
N ARG A 322 -0.10 27.50 3.59
CA ARG A 322 -0.37 26.22 4.25
C ARG A 322 -0.15 25.07 3.28
N LEU A 323 0.59 24.04 3.72
CA LEU A 323 0.77 22.80 2.97
C LEU A 323 -0.57 22.06 2.83
N GLN A 324 -0.89 21.65 1.61
CA GLN A 324 -2.02 20.78 1.29
C GLN A 324 -1.53 19.38 0.94
N PHE A 325 -2.41 18.38 1.08
CA PHE A 325 -2.16 17.00 0.68
C PHE A 325 -0.83 16.43 1.21
N LYS A 326 -0.47 16.76 2.45
CA LYS A 326 0.80 16.38 3.09
C LYS A 326 1.10 14.88 2.94
N ASP A 327 0.10 14.03 3.14
CA ASP A 327 0.24 12.57 3.07
C ASP A 327 0.36 12.04 1.63
N HIS A 328 0.20 12.89 0.61
CA HIS A 328 0.41 12.59 -0.81
C HIS A 328 1.72 13.16 -1.36
N ILE A 329 2.63 13.62 -0.51
CA ILE A 329 3.90 14.21 -0.90
C ILE A 329 5.05 13.39 -0.29
N VAL A 330 6.10 13.19 -1.06
CA VAL A 330 7.33 12.51 -0.63
C VAL A 330 8.53 13.38 -0.96
N LEU A 331 9.39 13.58 0.04
CA LEU A 331 10.71 14.19 -0.13
C LEU A 331 11.80 13.11 -0.16
N THR A 332 12.65 13.19 -1.18
CA THR A 332 13.84 12.36 -1.32
C THR A 332 15.04 13.17 -1.79
N LEU A 333 16.23 12.60 -1.63
CA LEU A 333 17.48 13.18 -2.10
C LEU A 333 17.99 12.36 -3.29
N GLY A 334 18.46 13.04 -4.31
CA GLY A 334 19.03 12.41 -5.49
C GLY A 334 20.17 13.21 -6.08
N PRO A 335 20.98 12.61 -6.95
CA PRO A 335 21.97 13.36 -7.72
C PRO A 335 21.27 14.29 -8.71
N ASP A 336 21.83 15.47 -8.97
CA ASP A 336 21.38 16.33 -10.06
C ASP A 336 21.48 15.58 -11.40
N GLN A 337 20.35 15.44 -12.10
CA GLN A 337 20.24 14.66 -13.35
C GLN A 337 20.59 15.48 -14.60
N ASP A 338 20.59 16.82 -14.52
CA ASP A 338 20.79 17.69 -15.69
C ASP A 338 22.26 18.10 -15.92
N ARG A 339 23.16 17.79 -14.97
CA ARG A 339 24.59 18.09 -15.10
C ARG A 339 25.38 16.87 -15.56
N SER A 340 26.10 17.02 -16.67
CA SER A 340 27.04 16.04 -17.22
C SER A 340 28.36 15.94 -16.47
N ASP A 341 28.60 16.82 -15.49
CA ASP A 341 29.87 16.91 -14.76
C ASP A 341 30.01 15.85 -13.66
N GLU A 342 31.26 15.46 -13.40
CA GLU A 342 31.68 14.43 -12.44
C GLU A 342 31.34 14.76 -10.97
N THR A 343 30.93 16.01 -10.67
CA THR A 343 30.52 16.48 -9.34
C THR A 343 29.01 16.78 -9.31
N ARG A 344 28.19 15.73 -9.32
CA ARG A 344 26.73 15.89 -9.18
C ARG A 344 26.40 16.39 -7.78
N GLU A 345 26.03 17.67 -7.66
CA GLU A 345 25.43 18.22 -6.46
C GLU A 345 24.17 17.41 -6.09
N LYS A 346 23.97 17.20 -4.78
CA LYS A 346 22.74 16.58 -4.29
C LYS A 346 21.61 17.58 -4.37
N MET A 347 20.46 17.12 -4.85
CA MET A 347 19.24 17.91 -4.97
C MET A 347 18.12 17.26 -4.16
N ILE A 348 17.19 18.10 -3.71
CA ILE A 348 15.94 17.68 -3.09
C ILE A 348 14.93 17.46 -4.20
N TYR A 349 14.31 16.29 -4.20
CA TYR A 349 13.19 15.96 -5.08
C TYR A 349 11.91 15.86 -4.27
N ILE A 350 10.87 16.54 -4.75
CA ILE A 350 9.52 16.47 -4.21
C ILE A 350 8.64 15.80 -5.25
N TYR A 351 8.14 14.62 -4.90
CA TYR A 351 7.17 13.88 -5.68
C TYR A 351 5.82 13.94 -5.00
N HIS A 352 4.74 13.93 -5.78
CA HIS A 352 3.38 13.88 -5.27
C HIS A 352 2.49 13.01 -6.15
N SER A 353 1.36 12.57 -5.60
CA SER A 353 0.42 11.65 -6.26
C SER A 353 -0.87 12.29 -6.73
N LEU A 354 -1.01 13.63 -6.65
CA LEU A 354 -2.23 14.36 -7.05
C LEU A 354 -2.68 14.05 -8.48
N LYS A 355 -1.73 13.79 -9.38
CA LYS A 355 -1.95 13.54 -10.80
C LYS A 355 -1.87 12.04 -11.17
N ASN A 356 -1.81 11.15 -10.19
CA ASN A 356 -1.76 9.71 -10.45
C ASN A 356 -3.07 9.22 -11.09
N ARG A 357 -2.96 8.18 -11.92
CA ARG A 357 -4.11 7.61 -12.63
C ARG A 357 -4.81 6.57 -11.78
N ARG A 358 -6.04 6.86 -11.39
CA ARG A 358 -6.90 5.90 -10.68
C ARG A 358 -7.16 4.64 -11.51
N GLU A 359 -7.28 4.78 -12.83
CA GLU A 359 -7.67 3.70 -13.77
C GLU A 359 -6.62 2.59 -13.90
N THR A 360 -5.38 2.87 -13.55
CA THR A 360 -4.24 1.93 -13.64
C THR A 360 -3.73 1.50 -12.27
N HIS A 361 -4.36 1.96 -11.18
CA HIS A 361 -3.94 1.64 -9.81
C HIS A 361 -3.82 0.13 -9.58
N MET A 362 -2.63 -0.33 -9.14
CA MET A 362 -2.27 -1.73 -8.87
C MET A 362 -2.39 -2.69 -10.08
N MET A 363 -2.35 -2.18 -11.32
CA MET A 363 -2.48 -3.02 -12.52
C MET A 363 -1.16 -3.45 -13.16
N GLY A 364 -0.03 -2.84 -12.75
CA GLY A 364 1.28 -3.07 -13.35
C GLY A 364 1.36 -2.51 -14.77
N ASN A 365 2.28 -1.56 -14.99
CA ASN A 365 2.60 -0.85 -16.25
C ASN A 365 1.77 0.42 -16.54
N GLU A 366 2.43 1.57 -16.35
CA GLU A 366 2.97 2.43 -17.41
C GLU A 366 4.20 3.11 -16.78
N GLU A 367 5.37 3.09 -17.43
CA GLU A 367 6.47 3.97 -17.03
C GLU A 367 5.96 5.40 -17.21
N THR A 368 5.44 5.97 -16.12
CA THR A 368 5.03 7.36 -16.09
C THR A 368 6.28 8.14 -15.75
N GLU A 369 6.81 8.88 -16.72
CA GLU A 369 7.84 9.88 -16.44
C GLU A 369 7.28 10.87 -15.41
N SER A 370 7.74 10.74 -14.18
CA SER A 370 7.31 11.61 -13.09
C SER A 370 8.25 12.81 -13.02
N HIS A 371 7.76 13.97 -13.42
CA HIS A 371 8.45 15.22 -13.16
C HIS A 371 8.14 15.66 -11.72
N GLY A 372 9.05 15.37 -10.80
CA GLY A 372 9.01 15.95 -9.45
C GLY A 372 9.59 17.37 -9.45
N LEU A 373 9.22 18.17 -8.45
CA LEU A 373 9.88 19.46 -8.23
C LEU A 373 11.29 19.21 -7.72
N ARG A 374 12.23 20.07 -8.13
CA ARG A 374 13.65 19.97 -7.78
C ARG A 374 14.13 21.24 -7.12
N PHE A 375 14.80 21.12 -5.98
CA PHE A 375 15.37 22.24 -5.23
C PHE A 375 16.81 21.95 -4.78
N PRO A 376 17.66 22.97 -4.64
CA PRO A 376 18.97 22.83 -4.00
C PRO A 376 18.86 22.34 -2.54
N LEU A 377 19.88 21.66 -2.04
CA LEU A 377 19.93 21.22 -0.63
C LEU A 377 19.77 22.36 0.38
N SER A 378 20.17 23.60 0.03
CA SER A 378 19.98 24.78 0.89
C SER A 378 18.51 25.03 1.25
N HIS A 379 17.56 24.51 0.47
CA HIS A 379 16.13 24.69 0.71
C HIS A 379 15.54 23.71 1.74
N MET A 380 16.34 22.76 2.25
CA MET A 380 15.88 21.71 3.15
C MET A 380 15.22 22.27 4.43
N ASP A 381 15.80 23.30 5.03
CA ASP A 381 15.27 23.87 6.27
C ASP A 381 13.95 24.63 6.05
N ALA A 382 13.82 25.33 4.93
CA ALA A 382 12.56 25.99 4.54
C ALA A 382 11.46 24.96 4.23
N LEU A 383 11.78 23.87 3.53
CA LEU A 383 10.85 22.77 3.30
C LEU A 383 10.40 22.10 4.61
N LYS A 384 11.34 21.88 5.55
CA LYS A 384 11.02 21.40 6.90
C LYS A 384 10.12 22.36 7.68
N GLN A 385 10.29 23.68 7.52
CA GLN A 385 9.40 24.66 8.14
C GLN A 385 7.97 24.55 7.60
N ILE A 386 7.80 24.48 6.26
CA ILE A 386 6.49 24.30 5.62
C ILE A 386 5.84 22.99 6.08
N TRP A 387 6.62 21.91 6.15
CA TRP A 387 6.12 20.58 6.52
C TRP A 387 5.61 20.46 7.97
N ASN A 388 6.27 21.19 8.88
CA ASN A 388 6.02 21.08 10.32
C ASN A 388 5.10 22.18 10.87
N SER A 389 4.72 23.15 10.04
CA SER A 389 3.84 24.26 10.44
C SER A 389 2.42 24.04 9.95
N THR A 390 1.43 24.49 10.71
CA THR A 390 0.03 24.53 10.26
C THR A 390 -0.19 25.60 9.19
N ALA A 391 0.50 26.73 9.33
CA ALA A 391 0.61 27.80 8.35
C ALA A 391 1.92 28.56 8.62
N ILE A 392 2.52 29.16 7.59
CA ILE A 392 3.78 29.92 7.72
C ILE A 392 3.78 31.12 6.77
N SER A 393 4.34 32.24 7.23
CA SER A 393 4.56 33.40 6.36
C SER A 393 5.72 33.14 5.41
N VAL A 394 5.57 33.47 4.13
CA VAL A 394 6.60 33.25 3.11
C VAL A 394 7.90 33.98 3.47
N LYS A 395 7.82 35.20 4.03
CA LYS A 395 8.98 35.97 4.50
C LYS A 395 9.81 35.28 5.60
N ASP A 396 9.20 34.39 6.38
CA ASP A 396 9.81 33.71 7.53
C ASP A 396 10.49 32.38 7.15
N LEU A 397 10.46 32.02 5.86
CA LEU A 397 11.18 30.87 5.34
C LEU A 397 12.69 31.08 5.46
N LYS A 398 13.40 30.04 5.93
CA LYS A 398 14.84 30.00 6.12
C LYS A 398 15.57 29.85 4.79
N LEU A 399 15.49 30.90 3.98
CA LEU A 399 16.24 31.09 2.73
C LEU A 399 16.93 32.45 2.77
N THR A 400 17.95 32.61 1.93
CA THR A 400 18.86 33.76 2.03
C THR A 400 18.27 35.02 1.42
N THR A 401 17.52 34.89 0.33
CA THR A 401 16.90 36.03 -0.36
C THR A 401 15.38 35.90 -0.41
N ASP A 402 14.69 37.02 -0.56
CA ASP A 402 13.23 37.03 -0.65
C ASP A 402 12.75 36.41 -1.98
N GLU A 403 13.55 36.53 -3.05
CA GLU A 403 13.28 35.87 -4.34
C GLU A 403 13.29 34.34 -4.21
N GLU A 404 14.21 33.75 -3.42
CA GLU A 404 14.23 32.31 -3.16
C GLU A 404 12.96 31.86 -2.43
N LYS A 405 12.48 32.66 -1.46
CA LYS A 405 11.27 32.36 -0.69
C LYS A 405 10.02 32.38 -1.57
N GLU A 406 9.87 33.41 -2.39
CA GLU A 406 8.77 33.51 -3.34
C GLU A 406 8.83 32.40 -4.39
N SER A 407 10.01 32.12 -4.94
CA SER A 407 10.22 31.06 -5.93
C SER A 407 9.85 29.66 -5.39
N LEU A 408 10.28 29.34 -4.16
CA LEU A 408 9.90 28.11 -3.48
C LEU A 408 8.38 28.01 -3.30
N ALA A 409 7.74 29.06 -2.77
CA ALA A 409 6.30 29.07 -2.57
C ALA A 409 5.56 28.92 -3.91
N LEU A 410 5.97 29.66 -4.94
CA LEU A 410 5.35 29.60 -6.26
C LEU A 410 5.46 28.20 -6.89
N SER A 411 6.63 27.56 -6.81
CA SER A 411 6.87 26.22 -7.35
C SER A 411 6.00 25.14 -6.69
N LEU A 412 5.79 25.23 -5.38
CA LEU A 412 4.88 24.33 -4.66
C LEU A 412 3.42 24.62 -5.00
N TRP A 413 3.07 25.90 -5.17
CA TRP A 413 1.71 26.33 -5.51
C TRP A 413 1.31 25.89 -6.92
N THR A 414 2.22 25.93 -7.90
CA THR A 414 1.95 25.47 -9.27
C THR A 414 1.57 23.98 -9.34
N GLU A 415 1.99 23.19 -8.35
CA GLU A 415 1.64 21.77 -8.21
C GLU A 415 0.49 21.52 -7.23
N CYS A 416 -0.27 22.57 -6.85
CA CYS A 416 -1.39 22.49 -5.90
C CYS A 416 -0.99 21.98 -4.50
N LEU A 417 0.30 22.10 -4.12
CA LEU A 417 0.81 21.58 -2.86
C LEU A 417 0.68 22.58 -1.72
N ILE A 418 0.46 23.87 -2.00
CA ILE A 418 0.23 24.88 -0.97
C ILE A 418 -0.96 25.76 -1.32
N GLN A 419 -1.58 26.33 -0.29
CA GLN A 419 -2.67 27.30 -0.38
C GLN A 419 -2.32 28.57 0.39
N VAL A 420 -2.66 29.74 -0.17
CA VAL A 420 -2.60 31.02 0.54
C VAL A 420 -3.80 31.14 1.49
N VAL A 421 -3.55 31.48 2.75
CA VAL A 421 -4.55 31.55 3.84
C VAL A 421 -4.62 32.90 4.52
#